data_AF-A0A2H9MV88-F1
#
_entry.id   AF-A0A2H9MV88-F1
#
_cell.length_a   1.000
_cell.length_b   1.000
_cell.length_c   1.000
_cell.angle_alpha   90.00
_cell.angle_beta   90.00
_cell.angle_gamma   90.00
#
_symmetry.space_group_name_H-M   'P 1'
#
loop_
_entity.id
_entity.type
_entity.pdbx_description
1 polymer ?
#
loop_
_entity_poly.entity_id
_entity_poly.type
_entity_poly.pdbx_seq_one_letter_code
_entity_poly.pdbx_strand_id
1 'polypeptide(L)'
;MKKYTTSIIVAITLITILPSQLSFAEFEDEKLSFAGSLEETLGHFWAIEQNLDDGNAEIALVHATHPISELYASMKPELKEANPEFDAKIEKMLMDLGKKTGSDVTRQDAQMAIDDAKSIIEEARILIVGKETSQDTAFRAKLMQGLLKTSIEEYEEGVQNGQIEMMAEFQDGSAFVWRSQQIFDEIKSDLPEHEVEEIEEFYSDLWDAYDKRSDSEHVEIFANGIINEIGEAIGEETEKTDLMTYVENIRDLLKQVKTEYA
;
A
#
# COMPACT_ATOMS: atom_id res chain seq x y z
N MET A 1 -8.76 -81.46 3.12
CA MET A 1 -8.78 -80.50 1.99
C MET A 1 -9.29 -79.15 2.51
N LYS A 2 -8.39 -78.19 2.74
CA LYS A 2 -8.72 -76.83 3.19
C LYS A 2 -9.22 -76.02 1.98
N LYS A 3 -10.41 -75.45 2.06
CA LYS A 3 -10.84 -74.37 1.14
C LYS A 3 -10.68 -73.05 1.89
N TYR A 4 -9.80 -72.21 1.38
CA TYR A 4 -9.60 -70.84 1.84
C TYR A 4 -10.66 -69.95 1.18
N THR A 5 -11.43 -69.22 1.98
CA THR A 5 -12.23 -68.09 1.53
C THR A 5 -11.41 -66.82 1.70
N THR A 6 -10.95 -66.27 0.58
CA THR A 6 -10.26 -64.98 0.53
C THR A 6 -11.28 -63.87 0.76
N SER A 7 -11.23 -63.21 1.92
CA SER A 7 -11.93 -61.92 2.12
C SER A 7 -11.04 -60.81 1.58
N ILE A 8 -11.50 -60.13 0.54
CA ILE A 8 -10.89 -58.89 0.04
C ILE A 8 -11.43 -57.77 0.93
N ILE A 9 -10.59 -57.25 1.82
CA ILE A 9 -10.85 -55.99 2.52
C ILE A 9 -10.41 -54.88 1.57
N VAL A 10 -11.38 -54.20 0.97
CA VAL A 10 -11.13 -52.94 0.26
C VAL A 10 -10.94 -51.86 1.33
N ALA A 11 -9.69 -51.52 1.62
CA ALA A 11 -9.36 -50.35 2.41
C ALA A 11 -9.62 -49.11 1.56
N ILE A 12 -10.74 -48.43 1.79
CA ILE A 12 -10.98 -47.09 1.27
C ILE A 12 -10.15 -46.14 2.14
N THR A 13 -8.93 -45.83 1.68
CA THR A 13 -8.18 -44.68 2.19
C THR A 13 -8.89 -43.42 1.70
N LEU A 14 -9.65 -42.78 2.59
CA LEU A 14 -9.98 -41.36 2.42
C LEU A 14 -8.67 -40.58 2.50
N ILE A 15 -8.16 -40.15 1.35
CA ILE A 15 -7.16 -39.10 1.28
C ILE A 15 -7.95 -37.80 1.47
N THR A 16 -8.01 -37.29 2.69
CA THR A 16 -8.35 -35.90 2.95
C THR A 16 -7.17 -35.07 2.45
N ILE A 17 -7.23 -34.62 1.20
CA ILE A 17 -6.39 -33.52 0.73
C ILE A 17 -6.85 -32.31 1.55
N LEU A 18 -5.95 -31.71 2.33
CA LEU A 18 -6.15 -30.40 2.96
C LEU A 18 -5.67 -29.35 1.94
N PRO A 19 -6.54 -28.71 1.13
CA PRO A 19 -6.12 -27.67 0.20
C PRO A 19 -6.32 -26.26 0.79
N SER A 20 -6.75 -26.12 2.05
CA SER A 20 -7.49 -24.93 2.46
C SER A 20 -6.69 -23.78 3.07
N GLN A 21 -5.47 -24.00 3.58
CA GLN A 21 -4.72 -22.93 4.25
C GLN A 21 -3.78 -22.18 3.32
N LEU A 22 -3.09 -22.89 2.42
CA LEU A 22 -2.20 -22.27 1.42
C LEU A 22 -3.00 -21.44 0.41
N SER A 23 -4.10 -21.99 -0.12
CA SER A 23 -4.98 -21.28 -1.05
C SER A 23 -5.70 -20.09 -0.42
N PHE A 24 -5.94 -20.10 0.90
CA PHE A 24 -6.58 -18.98 1.58
C PHE A 24 -5.60 -17.82 1.81
N ALA A 25 -4.36 -18.12 2.22
CA ALA A 25 -3.32 -17.09 2.37
C ALA A 25 -2.96 -16.46 1.02
N GLU A 26 -2.77 -17.27 -0.03
CA GLU A 26 -2.51 -16.79 -1.39
C GLU A 26 -3.63 -15.87 -1.91
N PHE A 27 -4.89 -16.23 -1.63
CA PHE A 27 -6.05 -15.41 -2.01
C PHE A 27 -6.17 -14.09 -1.21
N GLU A 28 -5.81 -14.09 0.07
CA GLU A 28 -5.74 -12.85 0.87
C GLU A 28 -4.61 -11.94 0.38
N ASP A 29 -3.46 -12.51 -0.02
CA ASP A 29 -2.35 -11.76 -0.60
C ASP A 29 -2.71 -11.14 -1.97
N GLU A 30 -3.42 -11.89 -2.84
CA GLU A 30 -3.96 -11.38 -4.11
C GLU A 30 -4.92 -10.20 -3.90
N LYS A 31 -5.85 -10.33 -2.94
CA LYS A 31 -6.78 -9.23 -2.60
C LYS A 31 -6.06 -8.01 -2.05
N LEU A 32 -5.07 -8.21 -1.19
CA LEU A 32 -4.29 -7.13 -0.61
C LEU A 32 -3.50 -6.39 -1.69
N SER A 33 -2.82 -7.14 -2.58
CA SER A 33 -2.11 -6.58 -3.74
C SER A 33 -3.03 -5.77 -4.66
N PHE A 34 -4.17 -6.37 -5.04
CA PHE A 34 -5.19 -5.70 -5.84
C PHE A 34 -5.70 -4.41 -5.18
N ALA A 35 -6.05 -4.48 -3.89
CA ALA A 35 -6.52 -3.32 -3.14
C ALA A 35 -5.44 -2.25 -2.98
N GLY A 36 -4.16 -2.64 -2.83
CA GLY A 36 -3.02 -1.72 -2.80
C GLY A 36 -2.91 -0.91 -4.09
N SER A 37 -3.01 -1.57 -5.25
CA SER A 37 -3.02 -0.89 -6.56
C SER A 37 -4.20 0.08 -6.70
N LEU A 38 -5.37 -0.22 -6.10
CA LEU A 38 -6.49 0.72 -6.05
C LEU A 38 -6.20 1.93 -5.15
N GLU A 39 -5.51 1.74 -4.02
CA GLU A 39 -5.15 2.86 -3.14
C GLU A 39 -4.09 3.78 -3.78
N GLU A 40 -3.09 3.22 -4.44
CA GLU A 40 -2.11 3.99 -5.23
C GLU A 40 -2.81 4.79 -6.34
N THR A 41 -3.77 4.16 -7.04
CA THR A 41 -4.62 4.86 -8.02
C THR A 41 -5.37 6.06 -7.39
N LEU A 42 -5.88 5.91 -6.16
CA LEU A 42 -6.52 7.03 -5.44
C LEU A 42 -5.51 8.10 -5.00
N GLY A 43 -4.27 7.72 -4.70
CA GLY A 43 -3.15 8.64 -4.49
C GLY A 43 -2.90 9.50 -5.72
N HIS A 44 -2.75 8.91 -6.90
CA HIS A 44 -2.60 9.67 -8.14
C HIS A 44 -3.78 10.60 -8.39
N PHE A 45 -5.01 10.21 -8.07
CA PHE A 45 -6.17 11.11 -8.22
C PHE A 45 -6.05 12.38 -7.38
N TRP A 46 -5.50 12.26 -6.18
CA TRP A 46 -5.18 13.43 -5.36
C TRP A 46 -4.06 14.28 -5.98
N ALA A 47 -3.00 13.66 -6.50
CA ALA A 47 -1.93 14.38 -7.20
C ALA A 47 -2.43 15.12 -8.45
N ILE A 48 -3.38 14.54 -9.20
CA ILE A 48 -4.08 15.20 -10.31
C ILE A 48 -4.82 16.44 -9.80
N GLU A 49 -5.62 16.31 -8.73
CA GLU A 49 -6.39 17.42 -8.15
C GLU A 49 -5.48 18.58 -7.74
N GLN A 50 -4.38 18.29 -7.05
CA GLN A 50 -3.39 19.29 -6.62
C GLN A 50 -2.76 20.01 -7.82
N ASN A 51 -2.29 19.28 -8.82
CA ASN A 51 -1.66 19.89 -9.99
C ASN A 51 -2.66 20.72 -10.82
N LEU A 52 -3.91 20.29 -10.93
CA LEU A 52 -4.93 21.09 -11.61
C LEU A 52 -5.27 22.37 -10.84
N ASP A 53 -5.29 22.33 -9.51
CA ASP A 53 -5.51 23.50 -8.65
C ASP A 53 -4.35 24.50 -8.76
N ASP A 54 -3.12 23.99 -8.92
CA ASP A 54 -1.92 24.80 -9.17
C ASP A 54 -1.77 25.25 -10.64
N GLY A 55 -2.69 24.86 -11.52
CA GLY A 55 -2.66 25.21 -12.95
C GLY A 55 -1.61 24.44 -13.77
N ASN A 56 -1.08 23.35 -13.23
CA ASN A 56 -0.08 22.48 -13.86
C ASN A 56 -0.72 21.27 -14.55
N ALA A 57 -1.42 21.53 -15.66
CA ALA A 57 -2.10 20.46 -16.41
C ALA A 57 -1.14 19.42 -17.02
N GLU A 58 0.13 19.77 -17.24
CA GLU A 58 1.12 18.83 -17.79
C GLU A 58 1.46 17.74 -16.77
N ILE A 59 1.74 18.10 -15.50
CA ILE A 59 2.01 17.10 -14.46
C ILE A 59 0.72 16.40 -14.02
N ALA A 60 -0.43 17.10 -14.02
CA ALA A 60 -1.72 16.43 -13.80
C ALA A 60 -1.98 15.31 -14.84
N LEU A 61 -1.61 15.53 -16.10
CA LEU A 61 -1.71 14.52 -17.14
C LEU A 61 -0.75 13.33 -16.89
N VAL A 62 0.47 13.58 -16.40
CA VAL A 62 1.42 12.52 -16.03
C VAL A 62 0.78 11.59 -15.00
N HIS A 63 0.30 12.15 -13.88
CA HIS A 63 -0.39 11.40 -12.83
C HIS A 63 -1.65 10.67 -13.32
N ALA A 64 -2.38 11.26 -14.27
CA ALA A 64 -3.54 10.59 -14.88
C ALA A 64 -3.17 9.37 -15.74
N THR A 65 -1.91 9.24 -16.14
CA THR A 65 -1.40 8.13 -16.96
C THR A 65 -0.64 7.06 -16.18
N HIS A 66 -0.16 7.35 -14.97
CA HIS A 66 0.55 6.39 -14.12
C HIS A 66 -0.30 5.14 -13.82
N PRO A 67 -1.56 5.24 -13.36
CA PRO A 67 -2.39 4.06 -13.08
C PRO A 67 -2.58 3.09 -14.25
N ILE A 68 -2.74 3.58 -15.49
CA ILE A 68 -2.89 2.71 -16.66
C ILE A 68 -1.54 2.11 -17.09
N SER A 69 -0.44 2.81 -16.86
CA SER A 69 0.91 2.41 -17.28
C SER A 69 1.56 1.42 -16.31
N GLU A 70 1.37 1.63 -15.00
CA GLU A 70 2.06 0.88 -13.95
C GLU A 70 1.14 -0.10 -13.22
N LEU A 71 -0.08 0.33 -12.86
CA LEU A 71 -0.94 -0.41 -11.92
C LEU A 71 -1.94 -1.34 -12.61
N TYR A 72 -2.45 -0.97 -13.79
CA TYR A 72 -3.52 -1.76 -14.42
C TYR A 72 -3.09 -3.19 -14.77
N ALA A 73 -1.82 -3.41 -15.11
CA ALA A 73 -1.31 -4.74 -15.44
C ALA A 73 -1.38 -5.72 -14.25
N SER A 74 -1.14 -5.24 -13.02
CA SER A 74 -1.25 -6.05 -11.81
C SER A 74 -2.70 -6.33 -11.44
N MET A 75 -3.63 -5.39 -11.67
CA MET A 75 -5.06 -5.54 -11.35
C MET A 75 -5.85 -6.41 -12.35
N LYS A 76 -5.34 -6.54 -13.58
CA LYS A 76 -6.06 -7.16 -14.70
C LYS A 76 -6.45 -8.62 -14.48
N PRO A 77 -5.59 -9.51 -13.92
CA PRO A 77 -5.93 -10.91 -13.70
C PRO A 77 -7.22 -11.07 -12.86
N GLU A 78 -7.30 -10.39 -11.72
CA GLU A 78 -8.40 -10.47 -10.76
C GLU A 78 -9.67 -9.86 -11.36
N LEU A 79 -9.56 -8.70 -12.02
CA LEU A 79 -10.69 -8.06 -12.71
C LEU A 79 -11.27 -8.96 -13.79
N LYS A 80 -10.42 -9.56 -14.62
CA LYS A 80 -10.85 -10.38 -15.75
C LYS A 80 -11.44 -11.71 -15.29
N GLU A 81 -10.92 -12.29 -14.21
CA GLU A 81 -11.49 -13.48 -13.60
C GLU A 81 -12.88 -13.21 -13.02
N ALA A 82 -13.04 -12.10 -12.28
CA ALA A 82 -14.31 -11.75 -11.65
C ALA A 82 -15.37 -11.28 -12.67
N ASN A 83 -15.01 -10.36 -13.56
CA ASN A 83 -15.91 -9.79 -14.57
C ASN A 83 -15.15 -9.13 -15.74
N PRO A 84 -15.02 -9.80 -16.91
CA PRO A 84 -14.35 -9.24 -18.09
C PRO A 84 -14.94 -7.92 -18.63
N GLU A 85 -16.23 -7.67 -18.45
CA GLU A 85 -16.83 -6.39 -18.85
C GLU A 85 -16.41 -5.25 -17.90
N PHE A 86 -16.23 -5.59 -16.62
CA PHE A 86 -15.76 -4.66 -15.61
C PHE A 86 -14.26 -4.37 -15.74
N ASP A 87 -13.44 -5.38 -16.08
CA ASP A 87 -12.04 -5.19 -16.51
C ASP A 87 -11.94 -4.14 -17.63
N ALA A 88 -12.70 -4.31 -18.71
CA ALA A 88 -12.74 -3.35 -19.80
C ALA A 88 -13.26 -1.95 -19.38
N LYS A 89 -14.16 -1.89 -18.38
CA LYS A 89 -14.65 -0.62 -17.81
C LYS A 89 -13.51 0.12 -17.07
N ILE A 90 -12.70 -0.59 -16.28
CA ILE A 90 -11.53 -0.03 -15.59
C ILE A 90 -10.49 0.46 -16.59
N GLU A 91 -10.09 -0.38 -17.55
CA GLU A 91 -9.11 -0.03 -18.58
C GLU A 91 -9.53 1.25 -19.31
N LYS A 92 -10.79 1.30 -19.76
CA LYS A 92 -11.33 2.47 -20.45
C LYS A 92 -11.37 3.70 -19.55
N MET A 93 -11.76 3.56 -18.28
CA MET A 93 -11.82 4.66 -17.32
C MET A 93 -10.43 5.30 -17.14
N LEU A 94 -9.39 4.49 -16.93
CA LEU A 94 -8.03 4.99 -16.76
C LEU A 94 -7.49 5.63 -18.05
N MET A 95 -7.73 5.02 -19.21
CA MET A 95 -7.35 5.61 -20.51
C MET A 95 -8.07 6.94 -20.79
N ASP A 96 -9.33 7.07 -20.37
CA ASP A 96 -10.10 8.29 -20.56
C ASP A 96 -9.73 9.38 -19.55
N LEU A 97 -9.23 9.02 -18.36
CA LEU A 97 -8.75 9.98 -17.37
C LEU A 97 -7.57 10.80 -17.92
N GLY A 98 -6.61 10.15 -18.58
CA GLY A 98 -5.53 10.85 -19.28
C GLY A 98 -6.04 11.81 -20.38
N LYS A 99 -7.11 11.46 -21.10
CA LYS A 99 -7.71 12.36 -22.10
C LYS A 99 -8.46 13.54 -21.48
N LYS A 100 -8.86 13.43 -20.20
CA LYS A 100 -9.71 14.39 -19.49
C LYS A 100 -8.94 15.23 -18.45
N THR A 101 -7.62 15.20 -18.47
CA THR A 101 -6.74 15.93 -17.52
C THR A 101 -5.72 16.83 -18.23
N GLY A 102 -5.72 16.85 -19.57
CA GLY A 102 -4.84 17.68 -20.37
C GLY A 102 -5.17 19.18 -20.34
N SER A 103 -4.25 20.00 -20.87
CA SER A 103 -4.32 21.47 -20.87
C SER A 103 -5.55 22.08 -21.57
N ASP A 104 -6.25 21.31 -22.39
CA ASP A 104 -7.46 21.71 -23.13
C ASP A 104 -8.76 21.36 -22.38
N VAL A 105 -8.66 20.78 -21.18
CA VAL A 105 -9.80 20.38 -20.35
C VAL A 105 -10.01 21.38 -19.23
N THR A 106 -11.27 21.70 -18.93
CA THR A 106 -11.58 22.58 -17.81
C THR A 106 -11.37 21.86 -16.48
N ARG A 107 -10.98 22.58 -15.42
CA ARG A 107 -10.87 22.03 -14.06
C ARG A 107 -12.13 21.28 -13.62
N GLN A 108 -13.30 21.79 -13.99
CA GLN A 108 -14.60 21.19 -13.67
C GLN A 108 -14.82 19.86 -14.41
N ASP A 109 -14.53 19.81 -15.70
CA ASP A 109 -14.69 18.57 -16.49
C ASP A 109 -13.69 17.50 -16.03
N ALA A 110 -12.47 17.91 -15.68
CA ALA A 110 -11.48 17.02 -15.07
C ALA A 110 -11.95 16.49 -13.71
N GLN A 111 -12.53 17.34 -12.84
CA GLN A 111 -13.09 16.89 -11.56
C GLN A 111 -14.18 15.86 -11.75
N MET A 112 -15.10 16.08 -12.69
CA MET A 112 -16.16 15.10 -12.98
C MET A 112 -15.59 13.75 -13.40
N ALA A 113 -14.50 13.74 -14.18
CA ALA A 113 -13.81 12.51 -14.57
C ALA A 113 -13.17 11.79 -13.37
N ILE A 114 -12.56 12.55 -12.46
CA ILE A 114 -11.93 12.02 -11.24
C ILE A 114 -13.00 11.46 -10.30
N ASP A 115 -14.13 12.14 -10.12
CA ASP A 115 -15.24 11.68 -9.27
C ASP A 115 -15.86 10.38 -9.83
N ASP A 116 -16.10 10.32 -11.14
CA ASP A 116 -16.56 9.12 -11.82
C ASP A 116 -15.55 7.96 -11.63
N ALA A 117 -14.26 8.26 -11.74
CA ALA A 117 -13.18 7.28 -11.53
C ALA A 117 -13.14 6.77 -10.08
N LYS A 118 -13.23 7.65 -9.08
CA LYS A 118 -13.32 7.28 -7.65
C LYS A 118 -14.49 6.33 -7.37
N SER A 119 -15.65 6.56 -7.98
CA SER A 119 -16.80 5.65 -7.86
C SER A 119 -16.53 4.27 -8.46
N ILE A 120 -15.82 4.21 -9.59
CA ILE A 120 -15.48 2.94 -10.26
C ILE A 120 -14.43 2.15 -9.47
N ILE A 121 -13.46 2.84 -8.85
CA ILE A 121 -12.47 2.22 -7.96
C ILE A 121 -13.14 1.58 -6.75
N GLU A 122 -14.14 2.25 -6.14
CA GLU A 122 -14.91 1.66 -5.05
C GLU A 122 -15.73 0.44 -5.51
N GLU A 123 -16.36 0.49 -6.68
CA GLU A 123 -17.03 -0.69 -7.27
C GLU A 123 -16.04 -1.87 -7.45
N ALA A 124 -14.81 -1.59 -7.89
CA ALA A 124 -13.77 -2.60 -8.09
C ALA A 124 -13.36 -3.25 -6.75
N ARG A 125 -13.14 -2.43 -5.73
CA ARG A 125 -12.84 -2.89 -4.37
C ARG A 125 -13.93 -3.82 -3.85
N ILE A 126 -15.19 -3.43 -3.95
CA ILE A 126 -16.30 -4.25 -3.46
C ILE A 126 -16.46 -5.53 -4.28
N LEU A 127 -16.23 -5.49 -5.59
CA LEU A 127 -16.34 -6.65 -6.47
C LEU A 127 -15.27 -7.72 -6.15
N ILE A 128 -14.01 -7.32 -5.96
CA ILE A 128 -12.88 -8.24 -5.84
C ILE A 128 -12.56 -8.58 -4.37
N VAL A 129 -12.43 -7.56 -3.53
CA VAL A 129 -12.03 -7.70 -2.13
C VAL A 129 -13.22 -8.14 -1.28
N GLY A 130 -14.38 -7.55 -1.57
CA GLY A 130 -15.61 -7.73 -0.80
C GLY A 130 -15.74 -6.72 0.34
N LYS A 131 -16.99 -6.40 0.70
CA LYS A 131 -17.30 -5.34 1.67
C LYS A 131 -16.73 -5.58 3.07
N GLU A 132 -16.76 -6.83 3.54
CA GLU A 132 -16.29 -7.17 4.89
C GLU A 132 -14.78 -6.95 5.01
N THR A 133 -13.98 -7.61 4.15
CA THR A 133 -12.52 -7.44 4.10
C THR A 133 -12.11 -5.99 3.83
N SER A 134 -12.84 -5.26 2.96
CA SER A 134 -12.53 -3.86 2.67
C SER A 134 -12.71 -2.90 3.87
N GLN A 135 -13.48 -3.31 4.88
CA GLN A 135 -13.75 -2.54 6.10
C GLN A 135 -12.99 -3.10 7.31
N ASP A 136 -12.19 -4.15 7.12
CA ASP A 136 -11.38 -4.74 8.18
C ASP A 136 -10.20 -3.83 8.52
N THR A 137 -10.01 -3.56 9.81
CA THR A 137 -8.97 -2.67 10.34
C THR A 137 -7.56 -3.20 10.01
N ALA A 138 -7.32 -4.50 10.15
CA ALA A 138 -6.00 -5.09 9.88
C ALA A 138 -5.69 -5.09 8.39
N PHE A 139 -6.69 -5.36 7.54
CA PHE A 139 -6.54 -5.25 6.08
C PHE A 139 -6.17 -3.82 5.66
N ARG A 140 -6.87 -2.81 6.20
CA ARG A 140 -6.59 -1.38 5.93
C ARG A 140 -5.23 -0.94 6.43
N ALA A 141 -4.81 -1.39 7.61
CA ALA A 141 -3.47 -1.17 8.13
C ALA A 141 -2.39 -1.72 7.18
N LYS A 142 -2.57 -2.92 6.62
CA LYS A 142 -1.64 -3.47 5.62
C LYS A 142 -1.59 -2.67 4.33
N LEU A 143 -2.71 -2.09 3.90
CA LEU A 143 -2.71 -1.15 2.76
C LEU A 143 -1.88 0.10 3.05
N MET A 144 -1.96 0.64 4.28
CA MET A 144 -1.10 1.76 4.69
C MET A 144 0.38 1.37 4.60
N GLN A 145 0.75 0.18 5.08
CA GLN A 145 2.12 -0.31 5.00
C GLN A 145 2.63 -0.42 3.56
N GLY A 146 1.78 -0.89 2.63
CA GLY A 146 2.09 -0.94 1.20
C GLY A 146 2.35 0.44 0.62
N LEU A 147 1.42 1.37 0.82
CA LEU A 147 1.53 2.76 0.35
C LEU A 147 2.79 3.46 0.87
N LEU A 148 3.13 3.28 2.14
CA LEU A 148 4.31 3.88 2.75
C LEU A 148 5.61 3.28 2.21
N LYS A 149 5.63 1.99 1.86
CA LYS A 149 6.79 1.37 1.19
C LYS A 149 6.98 1.94 -0.22
N THR A 150 5.92 1.99 -1.02
CA THR A 150 5.96 2.61 -2.35
C THR A 150 6.37 4.08 -2.23
N SER A 151 5.85 4.80 -1.24
CA SER A 151 6.21 6.20 -0.97
C SER A 151 7.71 6.44 -0.76
N ILE A 152 8.40 5.52 -0.06
CA ILE A 152 9.86 5.56 0.13
C ILE A 152 10.58 5.41 -1.21
N GLU A 153 10.18 4.43 -2.02
CA GLU A 153 10.76 4.17 -3.34
C GLU A 153 10.60 5.39 -4.27
N GLU A 154 9.39 5.94 -4.37
CA GLU A 154 9.09 7.13 -5.18
C GLU A 154 9.85 8.37 -4.71
N TYR A 155 10.06 8.53 -3.39
CA TYR A 155 10.85 9.62 -2.86
C TYR A 155 12.33 9.52 -3.28
N GLU A 156 12.91 8.32 -3.21
CA GLU A 156 14.29 8.07 -3.62
C GLU A 156 14.50 8.35 -5.11
N GLU A 157 13.50 8.04 -5.94
CA GLU A 157 13.50 8.39 -7.36
C GLU A 157 13.34 9.90 -7.59
N GLY A 158 12.40 10.52 -6.86
CA GLY A 158 12.04 11.93 -7.00
C GLY A 158 13.08 12.92 -6.50
N VAL A 159 13.83 12.57 -5.45
CA VAL A 159 14.74 13.46 -4.73
C VAL A 159 16.17 12.93 -4.70
N GLN A 160 17.10 13.72 -5.23
CA GLN A 160 18.54 13.42 -5.16
C GLN A 160 19.31 14.60 -4.61
N ASN A 161 20.18 14.36 -3.63
CA ASN A 161 21.01 15.41 -2.98
C ASN A 161 20.18 16.61 -2.47
N GLY A 162 18.99 16.36 -1.94
CA GLY A 162 18.06 17.38 -1.44
C GLY A 162 17.43 18.27 -2.53
N GLN A 163 17.49 17.87 -3.80
CA GLN A 163 16.82 18.51 -4.93
C GLN A 163 15.77 17.58 -5.52
N ILE A 164 14.66 18.15 -5.97
CA ILE A 164 13.64 17.39 -6.72
C ILE A 164 14.14 17.26 -8.16
N GLU A 165 14.58 16.06 -8.53
CA GLU A 165 15.02 15.73 -9.89
C GLU A 165 13.84 15.26 -10.76
N MET A 166 12.88 14.54 -10.15
CA MET A 166 11.65 14.09 -10.81
C MET A 166 10.43 14.52 -9.99
N MET A 167 9.75 15.56 -10.47
CA MET A 167 8.60 16.14 -9.76
C MET A 167 7.40 15.19 -9.69
N ALA A 168 7.21 14.34 -10.71
CA ALA A 168 6.13 13.34 -10.70
C ALA A 168 6.36 12.33 -9.57
N GLU A 169 7.52 11.68 -9.51
CA GLU A 169 7.81 10.69 -8.45
C GLU A 169 7.82 11.31 -7.05
N PHE A 170 8.35 12.54 -6.89
CA PHE A 170 8.24 13.25 -5.61
C PHE A 170 6.78 13.45 -5.19
N GLN A 171 5.90 13.78 -6.14
CA GLN A 171 4.47 13.95 -5.88
C GLN A 171 3.75 12.62 -5.65
N ASP A 172 4.11 11.54 -6.34
CA ASP A 172 3.58 10.19 -6.09
C ASP A 172 3.93 9.73 -4.69
N GLY A 173 5.20 9.88 -4.29
CA GLY A 173 5.63 9.59 -2.94
C GLY A 173 4.79 10.33 -1.89
N SER A 174 4.58 11.64 -2.07
CA SER A 174 3.75 12.44 -1.15
C SER A 174 2.26 12.06 -1.19
N ALA A 175 1.75 11.67 -2.36
CA ALA A 175 0.36 11.28 -2.54
C ALA A 175 0.05 9.94 -1.84
N PHE A 176 1.02 9.03 -1.80
CA PHE A 176 0.90 7.77 -1.08
C PHE A 176 1.00 7.96 0.44
N VAL A 177 1.84 8.91 0.92
CA VAL A 177 1.77 9.35 2.33
C VAL A 177 0.37 9.88 2.65
N TRP A 178 -0.13 10.83 1.85
CA TRP A 178 -1.46 11.40 2.04
C TRP A 178 -2.55 10.33 2.08
N ARG A 179 -2.52 9.40 1.12
CA ARG A 179 -3.53 8.34 1.03
C ARG A 179 -3.47 7.41 2.23
N SER A 180 -2.27 7.02 2.68
CA SER A 180 -2.10 6.21 3.88
C SER A 180 -2.67 6.91 5.12
N GLN A 181 -2.48 8.23 5.23
CA GLN A 181 -3.02 9.03 6.33
C GLN A 181 -4.55 9.12 6.29
N GLN A 182 -5.16 9.18 5.11
CA GLN A 182 -6.62 9.10 4.99
C GLN A 182 -7.15 7.75 5.51
N ILE A 183 -6.48 6.65 5.19
CA ILE A 183 -6.85 5.32 5.70
C ILE A 183 -6.69 5.29 7.21
N PHE A 184 -5.58 5.81 7.73
CA PHE A 184 -5.34 5.92 9.18
C PHE A 184 -6.46 6.67 9.89
N ASP A 185 -6.87 7.84 9.38
CA ASP A 185 -7.94 8.64 9.97
C ASP A 185 -9.29 7.90 10.00
N GLU A 186 -9.54 6.99 9.05
CA GLU A 186 -10.73 6.15 9.04
C GLU A 186 -10.70 5.03 10.10
N ILE A 187 -9.52 4.52 10.46
CA ILE A 187 -9.38 3.35 11.34
C ILE A 187 -8.86 3.66 12.73
N LYS A 188 -8.31 4.85 12.98
CA LYS A 188 -7.62 5.17 14.24
C LYS A 188 -8.47 5.03 15.50
N SER A 189 -9.80 5.14 15.40
CA SER A 189 -10.69 4.88 16.54
C SER A 189 -10.70 3.42 17.01
N ASP A 190 -10.24 2.50 16.17
CA ASP A 190 -10.21 1.07 16.44
C ASP A 190 -8.84 0.60 16.94
N LEU A 191 -7.84 1.49 16.95
CA LEU A 191 -6.46 1.21 17.34
C LEU A 191 -6.18 1.59 18.81
N PRO A 192 -5.14 1.04 19.45
CA PRO A 192 -4.74 1.45 20.80
C PRO A 192 -4.31 2.92 20.83
N GLU A 193 -4.73 3.66 21.86
CA GLU A 193 -4.50 5.12 21.96
C GLU A 193 -3.02 5.52 21.85
N HIS A 194 -2.11 4.78 22.51
CA HIS A 194 -0.67 5.06 22.42
C HIS A 194 -0.09 4.88 21.00
N GLU A 195 -0.50 3.84 20.29
CA GLU A 195 -0.09 3.61 18.89
C GLU A 195 -0.57 4.75 17.99
N VAL A 196 -1.80 5.24 18.21
CA VAL A 196 -2.36 6.37 17.48
C VAL A 196 -1.55 7.64 17.70
N GLU A 197 -1.16 7.92 18.95
CA GLU A 197 -0.32 9.08 19.27
C GLU A 197 1.04 9.00 18.56
N GLU A 198 1.71 7.85 18.61
CA GLU A 198 3.02 7.65 17.98
C GLU A 198 2.94 7.72 16.44
N ILE A 199 1.90 7.12 15.83
CA ILE A 199 1.65 7.23 14.39
C ILE A 199 1.38 8.68 13.96
N GLU A 200 0.62 9.46 14.74
CA GLU A 200 0.38 10.88 14.45
C GLU A 200 1.67 11.72 14.53
N GLU A 201 2.54 11.43 15.49
CA GLU A 201 3.88 12.05 15.58
C GLU A 201 4.73 11.70 14.37
N PHE A 202 4.80 10.42 13.97
CA PHE A 202 5.57 10.01 12.80
C PHE A 202 5.03 10.59 11.48
N TYR A 203 3.71 10.71 11.30
CA TYR A 203 3.16 11.41 10.13
C TYR A 203 3.58 12.88 10.11
N SER A 204 3.57 13.57 11.26
CA SER A 204 4.04 14.95 11.36
C SER A 204 5.50 15.07 10.93
N ASP A 205 6.37 14.19 11.43
CA ASP A 205 7.80 14.19 11.11
C ASP A 205 8.07 13.82 9.64
N LEU A 206 7.30 12.88 9.08
CA LEU A 206 7.38 12.48 7.68
C LEU A 206 7.03 13.65 6.74
N TRP A 207 5.93 14.37 7.01
CA TRP A 207 5.56 15.55 6.24
C TRP A 207 6.62 16.65 6.34
N ASP A 208 7.15 16.87 7.54
CA ASP A 208 8.26 17.79 7.77
C ASP A 208 9.52 17.40 6.96
N ALA A 209 9.77 16.10 6.79
CA ALA A 209 10.89 15.58 6.00
C ALA A 209 10.67 15.82 4.49
N TYR A 210 9.45 15.60 3.99
CA TYR A 210 9.05 15.92 2.61
C TYR A 210 9.22 17.42 2.30
N ASP A 211 8.69 18.29 3.16
CA ASP A 211 8.76 19.75 3.00
C ASP A 211 10.21 20.27 2.95
N LYS A 212 11.06 19.71 3.80
CA LYS A 212 12.49 20.05 3.85
C LYS A 212 13.31 19.42 2.74
N ARG A 213 12.73 18.48 1.96
CA ARG A 213 13.44 17.64 0.99
C ARG A 213 14.66 16.98 1.64
N SER A 214 14.41 16.37 2.79
CA SER A 214 15.44 15.70 3.60
C SER A 214 16.07 14.54 2.83
N ASP A 215 17.20 14.02 3.32
CA ASP A 215 17.79 12.83 2.74
C ASP A 215 16.80 11.64 2.81
N SER A 216 16.82 10.75 1.81
CA SER A 216 15.90 9.60 1.71
C SER A 216 15.91 8.72 2.97
N GLU A 217 17.05 8.59 3.64
CA GLU A 217 17.18 7.87 4.92
C GLU A 217 16.25 8.45 6.01
N HIS A 218 16.05 9.77 6.07
CA HIS A 218 15.14 10.37 7.05
C HIS A 218 13.68 10.09 6.70
N VAL A 219 13.32 10.13 5.42
CA VAL A 219 11.97 9.79 4.95
C VAL A 219 11.67 8.31 5.25
N GLU A 220 12.63 7.43 4.95
CA GLU A 220 12.56 6.01 5.26
C GLU A 220 12.39 5.75 6.76
N ILE A 221 13.14 6.45 7.63
CA ILE A 221 13.00 6.31 9.08
C ILE A 221 11.58 6.61 9.55
N PHE A 222 11.00 7.74 9.13
CA PHE A 222 9.67 8.13 9.60
C PHE A 222 8.56 7.27 8.98
N ALA A 223 8.65 6.94 7.70
CA ALA A 223 7.70 6.04 7.05
C ALA A 223 7.74 4.63 7.67
N ASN A 224 8.94 4.10 7.97
CA ASN A 224 9.08 2.82 8.67
C ASN A 224 8.61 2.89 10.13
N GLY A 225 8.74 4.05 10.79
CA GLY A 225 8.13 4.29 12.10
C GLY A 225 6.63 4.03 12.06
N ILE A 226 5.92 4.66 11.12
CA ILE A 226 4.48 4.44 10.92
C ILE A 226 4.17 2.96 10.61
N ILE A 227 4.95 2.33 9.73
CA ILE A 227 4.78 0.91 9.34
C ILE A 227 4.91 -0.02 10.56
N ASN A 228 5.84 0.28 11.47
CA ASN A 228 6.06 -0.50 12.67
C ASN A 228 4.93 -0.31 13.67
N GLU A 229 4.59 0.92 14.03
CA GLU A 229 3.53 1.18 15.01
C GLU A 229 2.16 0.66 14.52
N ILE A 230 1.85 0.82 13.23
CA ILE A 230 0.59 0.25 12.70
C ILE A 230 0.60 -1.29 12.72
N GLY A 231 1.78 -1.91 12.56
CA GLY A 231 1.96 -3.35 12.72
C GLY A 231 1.73 -3.81 14.16
N GLU A 232 2.31 -3.10 15.14
CA GLU A 232 2.11 -3.37 16.57
C GLU A 232 0.63 -3.20 16.96
N ALA A 233 -0.02 -2.14 16.46
CA ALA A 233 -1.44 -1.85 16.69
C ALA A 233 -2.38 -2.98 16.23
N ILE A 234 -2.04 -3.71 15.17
CA ILE A 234 -2.82 -4.85 14.66
C ILE A 234 -2.30 -6.21 15.14
N GLY A 235 -1.29 -6.22 16.01
CA GLY A 235 -0.74 -7.43 16.63
C GLY A 235 0.22 -8.22 15.73
N GLU A 236 0.85 -7.58 14.75
CA GLU A 236 1.99 -8.19 14.05
C GLU A 236 3.16 -8.36 15.03
N GLU A 237 3.78 -9.54 15.03
CA GLU A 237 5.03 -9.72 15.77
C GLU A 237 6.11 -8.93 15.03
N THR A 238 6.38 -7.70 15.48
CA THR A 238 7.61 -7.04 15.09
C THR A 238 8.76 -7.93 15.57
N GLU A 239 9.74 -8.20 14.71
CA GLU A 239 11.05 -8.62 15.19
C GLU A 239 11.53 -7.46 16.06
N LYS A 240 11.17 -7.51 17.36
CA LYS A 240 11.83 -6.71 18.38
C LYS A 240 13.27 -7.10 18.21
N THR A 241 14.03 -6.25 17.52
CA THR A 241 15.47 -6.36 17.49
C THR A 241 15.83 -6.44 18.94
N ASP A 242 16.23 -7.62 19.40
CA ASP A 242 16.14 -7.99 20.80
C ASP A 242 16.73 -6.83 21.60
N LEU A 243 15.91 -6.15 22.40
CA LEU A 243 16.36 -4.97 23.15
C LEU A 243 17.62 -5.32 23.95
N MET A 244 17.79 -6.60 24.30
CA MET A 244 19.03 -7.12 24.87
C MET A 244 20.22 -7.06 23.92
N THR A 245 20.07 -7.38 22.62
CA THR A 245 21.12 -7.22 21.60
C THR A 245 21.54 -5.76 21.44
N TYR A 246 20.59 -4.81 21.43
CA TYR A 246 20.92 -3.38 21.41
C TYR A 246 21.65 -2.93 22.68
N VAL A 247 21.14 -3.33 23.85
CA VAL A 247 21.77 -3.02 25.14
C VAL A 247 23.15 -3.66 25.26
N GLU A 248 23.35 -4.86 24.71
CA GLU A 248 24.65 -5.53 24.65
C GLU A 248 25.62 -4.80 23.72
N ASN A 249 25.17 -4.39 22.54
CA ASN A 249 25.97 -3.57 21.62
C ASN A 249 26.38 -2.22 22.25
N ILE A 250 25.45 -1.54 22.93
CA ILE A 250 25.74 -0.28 23.64
C ILE A 250 26.78 -0.53 24.75
N ARG A 251 26.62 -1.62 25.53
CA ARG A 251 27.58 -1.98 26.58
C ARG A 251 28.97 -2.25 26.02
N ASP A 252 29.06 -2.94 24.89
CA ASP A 252 30.33 -3.25 24.25
C ASP A 252 31.01 -2.00 23.67
N LEU A 253 30.25 -1.11 23.02
CA LEU A 253 30.76 0.18 22.55
C LEU A 253 31.26 1.05 23.71
N LEU A 254 30.50 1.14 24.81
CA LEU A 254 30.94 1.86 26.01
C LEU A 254 32.21 1.27 26.63
N LYS A 255 32.37 -0.06 26.57
CA LYS A 255 33.55 -0.76 27.08
C LYS A 255 34.78 -0.52 26.21
N GLN A 256 34.62 -0.48 24.90
CA GLN A 256 35.68 -0.14 23.96
C GLN A 256 36.16 1.30 24.17
N VAL A 257 35.24 2.27 24.23
CA VAL A 257 35.56 3.68 24.54
C VAL A 257 36.30 3.79 25.88
N LYS A 258 35.83 3.08 26.91
CA LYS A 258 36.48 3.12 28.23
C LYS A 258 37.89 2.53 28.23
N THR A 259 38.21 1.62 27.29
CA THR A 259 39.54 1.01 27.17
C THR A 259 40.48 1.88 26.35
N GLU A 260 39.95 2.58 25.33
CA GLU A 260 40.72 3.45 24.45
C GLU A 260 41.11 4.79 25.12
N TYR A 261 40.33 5.23 26.11
CA TYR A 261 40.54 6.49 26.83
C TYR A 261 40.93 6.32 28.33
N ALA A 262 41.41 5.14 28.73
CA ALA A 262 42.00 4.89 30.06
C ALA A 262 43.53 4.89 30.02
#